data_AF-A0A9X2EQN3-F1
#
_entry.id   AF-A0A9X2EQN3-F1
#
_cell.length_a   1.000
_cell.length_b   1.000
_cell.length_c   1.000
_cell.angle_alpha   90.00
_cell.angle_beta   90.00
_cell.angle_gamma   90.00
#
_symmetry.space_group_name_H-M   'P 1'
#
loop_
_entity.id
_entity.type
_entity.pdbx_description
1 polymer ?
#
loop_
_entity_poly.entity_id
_entity_poly.type
_entity_poly.pdbx_seq_one_letter_code
_entity_poly.pdbx_strand_id
1 'polypeptide(L)' 'MTDDQMEAWEKIRSVSDRAKFLLSIGVTAELETDEPNLEFRAYVGDVRLPITGATKLTAIERGTTWLQEKAREAEERKQ' A
#
# COMPACT_ATOMS: atom_id res chain seq x y z
N MET A 1 10.22 -3.77 5.87
CA MET A 1 10.65 -2.36 6.05
C MET A 1 11.95 -2.34 6.84
N THR A 2 12.70 -1.23 6.89
CA THR A 2 13.79 -1.08 7.87
C THR A 2 13.24 -0.68 9.25
N ASP A 3 14.02 -0.85 10.31
CA ASP A 3 13.63 -0.45 11.67
C ASP A 3 13.28 1.05 11.75
N ASP A 4 14.08 1.90 11.09
CA ASP A 4 13.81 3.35 11.00
C ASP A 4 12.49 3.66 10.28
N GLN A 5 12.14 2.87 9.25
CA GLN A 5 10.88 3.01 8.52
C GLN A 5 9.69 2.56 9.38
N MET A 6 9.86 1.51 10.18
CA MET A 6 8.83 1.07 11.12
C MET A 6 8.58 2.11 12.22
N GLU A 7 9.63 2.69 12.79
CA GLU A 7 9.49 3.74 13.81
C GLU A 7 8.80 4.99 13.23
N ALA A 8 9.14 5.38 12.00
CA ALA A 8 8.45 6.45 11.29
C ALA A 8 6.96 6.13 11.07
N TRP A 9 6.64 4.91 10.63
CA TRP A 9 5.27 4.45 10.39
C TRP A 9 4.38 4.54 11.64
N GLU A 10 4.87 4.11 12.80
CA GLU A 10 4.13 4.14 14.07
C GLU A 10 3.75 5.56 14.51
N LYS A 11 4.59 6.54 14.18
CA LYS A 11 4.39 7.95 14.53
C LYS A 11 3.36 8.64 13.63
N ILE A 12 3.08 8.11 12.45
CA ILE A 12 2.14 8.72 11.51
C ILE A 12 0.70 8.38 11.91
N ARG A 13 -0.10 9.41 12.20
CA ARG A 13 -1.50 9.26 12.62
C ARG A 13 -2.52 9.50 11.53
N SER A 14 -2.16 10.18 10.44
CA SER A 14 -3.08 10.47 9.35
C SER A 14 -3.01 9.41 8.27
N VAL A 15 -4.17 9.09 7.68
CA VAL A 15 -4.24 8.16 6.53
C VAL A 15 -3.49 8.71 5.32
N SER A 16 -3.53 10.03 5.09
CA SER A 16 -2.79 10.69 4.01
C SER A 16 -1.29 10.46 4.12
N ASP A 17 -0.73 10.77 5.29
CA ASP A 17 0.71 10.73 5.50
C ASP A 17 1.20 9.28 5.52
N ARG A 18 0.36 8.34 6.00
CA ARG A 18 0.64 6.91 5.89
C ARG A 18 0.70 6.49 4.44
N ALA A 19 -0.26 6.90 3.62
CA ALA A 19 -0.25 6.56 2.21
C ALA A 19 0.95 7.15 1.46
N LYS A 20 1.32 8.41 1.74
CA LYS A 20 2.52 9.06 1.20
C LYS A 20 3.81 8.35 1.62
N PHE A 21 3.90 7.92 2.87
CA PHE A 21 5.02 7.16 3.39
C PHE A 21 5.13 5.77 2.75
N LEU A 22 4.02 5.06 2.58
CA LEU A 22 4.04 3.77 1.89
C LEU A 22 4.43 3.92 0.41
N LEU A 23 3.99 4.99 -0.25
CA LEU A 23 4.39 5.30 -1.62
C LEU A 23 5.90 5.55 -1.75
N SER A 24 6.53 6.18 -0.75
CA SER A 24 7.99 6.43 -0.80
C SER A 24 8.83 5.17 -0.62
N ILE A 25 8.27 4.13 0.01
CA ILE A 25 8.90 2.81 0.13
C ILE A 25 8.76 2.02 -1.17
N GLY A 26 7.61 2.12 -1.83
CA GLY A 26 7.31 1.45 -3.08
C GLY A 26 6.48 0.18 -2.91
N VAL A 27 5.59 -0.06 -3.88
CA VAL A 27 4.65 -1.19 -3.87
C VAL A 27 5.28 -2.40 -4.55
N THR A 28 5.22 -3.55 -3.89
CA THR A 28 5.55 -4.86 -4.42
C THR A 28 4.29 -5.74 -4.49
N ALA A 29 4.41 -6.95 -5.01
CA ALA A 29 3.32 -7.91 -4.97
C ALA A 29 3.81 -9.35 -4.85
N GLU A 30 3.02 -10.16 -4.15
CA GLU A 30 3.28 -11.58 -3.88
C GLU A 30 2.05 -12.40 -4.23
N LEU A 31 2.26 -13.66 -4.62
CA LEU A 31 1.17 -14.58 -4.93
C LEU A 31 0.47 -14.99 -3.63
N GLU A 32 -0.82 -14.74 -3.55
CA GLU A 32 -1.66 -15.16 -2.43
C GLU A 32 -2.17 -16.58 -2.70
N THR A 33 -1.70 -17.53 -1.90
CA THR A 33 -2.03 -18.96 -2.06
C THR A 33 -3.15 -19.42 -1.14
N ASP A 34 -3.53 -18.59 -0.18
CA ASP A 34 -4.56 -18.90 0.82
C ASP A 34 -5.98 -18.58 0.33
N GLU A 35 -6.10 -17.91 -0.82
CA GLU A 35 -7.38 -17.55 -1.44
C GLU A 35 -7.77 -18.59 -2.50
N PRO A 36 -9.07 -18.86 -2.71
CA PRO A 36 -9.55 -19.83 -3.69
C PRO A 36 -9.17 -19.47 -5.14
N ASN A 37 -8.85 -18.20 -5.39
CA ASN A 37 -8.34 -17.71 -6.67
C ASN A 37 -6.86 -17.33 -6.50
N LEU A 38 -6.00 -17.92 -7.33
CA LEU A 38 -4.58 -17.54 -7.43
C LEU A 38 -4.47 -16.10 -7.94
N GLU A 39 -4.29 -15.16 -7.02
CA GLU A 39 -4.14 -13.73 -7.30
C GLU A 39 -2.85 -13.20 -6.69
N PHE A 40 -2.31 -12.14 -7.27
CA PHE A 40 -1.22 -11.39 -6.66
C PHE A 40 -1.79 -10.29 -5.77
N ARG A 41 -1.30 -10.19 -4.54
CA ARG A 41 -1.66 -9.12 -3.60
C ARG A 41 -0.56 -8.08 -3.53
N ALA A 42 -0.95 -6.81 -3.43
CA ALA A 42 -0.02 -5.71 -3.27
C ALA A 42 0.49 -5.59 -1.82
N TYR A 43 1.77 -5.29 -1.67
CA TYR A 43 2.46 -5.12 -0.40
C TYR A 43 3.35 -3.88 -0.42
N VAL A 44 3.67 -3.35 0.76
CA VAL A 44 4.73 -2.33 0.94
C VAL A 44 5.56 -2.75 2.14
N GLY A 45 6.76 -3.29 1.88
CA GLY A 45 7.49 -4.04 2.91
C GLY A 45 6.60 -5.13 3.50
N ASP A 46 6.33 -5.07 4.80
CA ASP A 46 5.53 -6.07 5.53
C ASP A 46 4.04 -5.68 5.63
N VAL A 47 3.64 -4.55 5.03
CA VAL A 47 2.26 -4.06 5.06
C VAL A 47 1.47 -4.68 3.92
N ARG A 48 0.47 -5.50 4.27
CA ARG A 48 -0.49 -6.11 3.34
C ARG A 48 -1.55 -5.09 2.92
N LEU A 49 -1.64 -4.79 1.62
CA LEU A 49 -2.68 -3.90 1.09
C LEU A 49 -3.97 -4.69 0.74
N PRO A 50 -5.14 -4.05 0.80
CA PRO A 50 -6.42 -4.67 0.44
C PRO A 50 -6.64 -4.71 -1.09
N ILE A 51 -5.57 -4.84 -1.88
CA ILE A 51 -5.59 -4.73 -3.33
C ILE A 51 -4.95 -5.96 -3.96
N THR A 52 -5.63 -6.56 -4.93
CA THR A 52 -5.16 -7.71 -5.69
C THR A 52 -5.20 -7.48 -7.20
N GLY A 53 -4.50 -8.33 -7.94
CA GLY A 53 -4.46 -8.35 -9.39
C GLY A 53 -4.18 -9.75 -9.93
N ALA A 54 -4.65 -10.02 -11.15
CA ALA A 54 -4.43 -11.30 -11.82
C ALA A 54 -2.95 -11.56 -12.16
N THR A 55 -2.15 -10.49 -12.24
CA THR A 55 -0.69 -10.57 -12.42
C THR A 55 0.02 -9.71 -11.39
N LYS A 56 1.30 -10.03 -11.13
CA LYS A 56 2.17 -9.25 -10.24
C LYS A 56 2.17 -7.75 -10.60
N LEU A 57 2.30 -7.42 -11.89
CA LEU A 57 2.31 -6.04 -12.37
C LEU A 57 0.98 -5.34 -12.06
N THR A 58 -0.14 -5.97 -12.39
CA THR A 58 -1.47 -5.38 -12.16
C THR A 58 -1.76 -5.13 -10.67
N ALA A 59 -1.27 -6.00 -9.77
CA ALA A 59 -1.41 -5.80 -8.33
C ALA A 59 -0.58 -4.58 -7.86
N ILE A 60 0.66 -4.44 -8.34
CA ILE A 60 1.53 -3.30 -8.01
C ILE A 60 0.93 -1.98 -8.50
N GLU A 61 0.47 -1.93 -9.76
CA GLU A 61 -0.13 -0.74 -10.35
C GLU A 61 -1.37 -0.31 -9.57
N ARG A 62 -2.30 -1.24 -9.33
CA ARG A 62 -3.53 -0.97 -8.56
C ARG A 62 -3.22 -0.56 -7.12
N GLY A 63 -2.25 -1.21 -6.46
CA GLY A 63 -1.83 -0.87 -5.11
C GLY A 63 -1.25 0.55 -5.03
N THR A 64 -0.46 0.91 -6.03
CA THR A 64 0.12 2.26 -6.17
C THR A 64 -0.99 3.30 -6.37
N THR A 65 -1.92 3.07 -7.30
CA THR A 65 -3.06 3.97 -7.53
C THR A 65 -3.91 4.13 -6.28
N TRP A 66 -4.24 3.04 -5.59
CA TRP A 66 -5.01 3.10 -4.36
C TRP A 66 -4.33 3.94 -3.26
N LEU A 67 -3.01 3.79 -3.08
CA LEU A 67 -2.26 4.63 -2.14
C LEU A 67 -2.25 6.11 -2.57
N GLN A 68 -2.15 6.41 -3.86
CA GLN A 68 -2.23 7.78 -4.36
C GLN A 68 -3.60 8.41 -4.09
N GLU A 69 -4.68 7.65 -4.25
CA GLU A 69 -6.04 8.09 -3.90
C GLU A 69 -6.15 8.37 -2.39
N LYS A 70 -5.67 7.46 -1.54
CA LYS A 70 -5.68 7.67 -0.08
C LYS A 70 -4.84 8.84 0.38
N ALA A 71 -3.74 9.12 -0.31
CA ALA A 71 -2.93 10.31 -0.07
C ALA A 71 -3.72 11.60 -0.36
N ARG A 72 -4.56 11.61 -1.41
CA ARG A 72 -5.33 12.78 -1.88
C ARG A 72 -6.66 12.99 -1.14
N GLU A 73 -7.43 11.94 -0.88
CA GLU A 73 -8.76 12.01 -0.23
C GLU A 73 -8.74 12.75 1.13
N ALA A 74 -7.60 12.75 1.81
CA ALA A 74 -7.44 13.38 3.11
C ALA A 74 -7.07 14.88 3.03
N GLU A 75 -6.66 15.39 1.85
CA GLU A 75 -6.48 16.83 1.61
C GLU A 75 -7.82 17.51 1.30
N GLU A 76 -8.74 16.79 0.64
CA GLU A 76 -10.07 17.32 0.25
C GLU A 76 -11.05 17.43 1.43
N ARG A 77 -10.86 16.67 2.52
CA ARG A 77 -11.70 16.77 3.73
C ARG A 77 -11.35 17.95 4.64
N LYS A 78 -10.34 18.76 4.29
CA LYS A 78 -9.89 19.93 5.06
C LYS A 78 -10.21 21.27 4.39
N GLN A 79 -10.80 21.26 3.19
CA GLN A 79 -11.35 22.44 2.52
C GLN A 79 -12.86 22.50 2.73
#